data_AF-A0A0P9ELT6-F1
#
_entry.id   AF-A0A0P9ELT6-F1
#
_cell.length_a   1.000
_cell.length_b   1.000
_cell.length_c   1.000
_cell.angle_alpha   90.00
_cell.angle_beta   90.00
_cell.angle_gamma   90.00
#
_symmetry.space_group_name_H-M   'P 1'
#
loop_
_entity.id
_entity.type
_entity.pdbx_description
1 polymer ?
#
loop_
_entity_poly.entity_id
_entity_poly.type
_entity_poly.pdbx_seq_one_letter_code
_entity_poly.pdbx_strand_id
1 'polypeptide(L)'
;DLEPLLKFNNPSRVLSVSLTQHGLDPVRHALVKESGRLSAHPTFVTGAFSGDVKLGEGFGSSVSMSEHRASEDALRRVYLGGRRKVGLPSDAWANKDEGAAAFKGWNNASGWTEDPAKAT
;
A
#
# COMPACT_ATOMS: atom_id res chain seq x y z
N ASP A 1 4.19 -1.93 -16.63
CA ASP A 1 3.65 -0.73 -15.98
C ASP A 1 2.19 -1.00 -15.60
N LEU A 2 1.81 -0.75 -14.36
CA LEU A 2 0.44 -0.99 -13.85
C LEU A 2 -0.32 0.31 -13.58
N GLU A 3 0.36 1.47 -13.55
CA GLU A 3 -0.28 2.75 -13.28
C GLU A 3 -1.43 3.09 -14.25
N PRO A 4 -1.34 2.84 -15.58
CA PRO A 4 -2.38 3.20 -16.53
C PRO A 4 -3.68 2.38 -16.35
N LEU A 5 -3.60 1.24 -15.67
CA LEU A 5 -4.76 0.38 -15.38
C LEU A 5 -5.62 0.95 -14.26
N LEU A 6 -5.04 1.79 -13.41
CA LEU A 6 -5.72 2.38 -12.25
C LEU A 6 -6.35 3.72 -12.63
N LYS A 7 -7.61 3.67 -13.06
CA LYS A 7 -8.39 4.85 -13.45
C LYS A 7 -9.27 5.33 -12.30
N PHE A 8 -9.20 6.62 -11.99
CA PHE A 8 -10.02 7.25 -10.96
C PHE A 8 -10.99 8.25 -11.59
N ASN A 9 -12.27 8.18 -11.23
CA ASN A 9 -13.26 9.20 -11.65
C ASN A 9 -13.24 10.42 -10.74
N ASN A 10 -13.12 10.22 -9.42
CA ASN A 10 -13.16 11.28 -8.41
C ASN A 10 -12.10 11.04 -7.31
N PRO A 11 -10.81 11.21 -7.63
CA PRO A 11 -9.71 10.82 -6.73
C PRO A 11 -9.71 11.58 -5.41
N SER A 12 -10.05 12.87 -5.40
CA SER A 12 -10.08 13.66 -4.15
C SER A 12 -11.09 13.13 -3.12
N ARG A 13 -12.27 12.69 -3.60
CA ARG A 13 -13.30 12.08 -2.72
C ARG A 13 -12.87 10.71 -2.25
N VAL A 14 -12.34 9.87 -3.14
CA VAL A 14 -11.85 8.53 -2.80
C VAL A 14 -10.74 8.63 -1.75
N LEU A 15 -9.78 9.53 -1.93
CA LEU A 15 -8.69 9.76 -0.99
C LEU A 15 -9.20 10.21 0.38
N SER A 16 -10.15 11.16 0.43
CA SER A 16 -10.75 11.61 1.69
C SER A 16 -11.45 10.46 2.45
N VAL A 17 -12.21 9.64 1.72
CA VAL A 17 -12.88 8.46 2.31
C VAL A 17 -11.85 7.44 2.81
N SER A 18 -10.82 7.13 2.04
CA SER A 18 -9.76 6.21 2.45
C SER A 18 -9.04 6.68 3.70
N LEU A 19 -8.70 7.97 3.79
CA LEU A 19 -8.06 8.53 4.99
C LEU A 19 -8.97 8.45 6.21
N THR A 20 -10.25 8.77 6.04
CA THR A 20 -11.26 8.66 7.11
C THR A 20 -11.41 7.21 7.59
N GLN A 21 -11.40 6.24 6.67
CA GLN A 21 -11.44 4.81 7.01
C GLN A 21 -10.22 4.35 7.82
N HIS A 22 -9.07 5.00 7.64
CA HIS A 22 -7.85 4.74 8.40
C HIS A 22 -7.70 5.61 9.66
N GLY A 23 -8.69 6.46 9.97
CA GLY A 23 -8.65 7.35 11.14
C GLY A 23 -7.58 8.44 11.04
N LEU A 24 -7.15 8.78 9.81
CA LEU A 24 -6.18 9.84 9.54
C LEU A 24 -6.88 11.19 9.34
N ASP A 25 -6.12 12.27 9.47
CA ASP A 25 -6.61 13.62 9.21
C ASP A 25 -7.16 13.75 7.79
N PRO A 26 -8.26 14.52 7.60
CA PRO A 26 -8.85 14.72 6.29
C PRO A 26 -7.84 15.33 5.32
N VAL A 27 -7.97 14.98 4.03
CA VAL A 27 -7.07 15.50 3.00
C VAL A 27 -7.18 17.03 2.90
N ARG A 28 -6.03 17.69 2.88
CA ARG A 28 -5.88 19.11 2.55
C ARG A 28 -5.00 19.24 1.32
N HIS A 29 -5.51 19.92 0.29
CA HIS A 29 -4.72 20.31 -0.86
C HIS A 29 -4.06 21.66 -0.60
N ALA A 30 -2.76 21.76 -0.89
CA ALA A 30 -2.02 23.01 -0.75
C ALA A 30 -1.13 23.24 -1.97
N LEU A 31 -1.20 24.47 -2.50
CA LEU A 31 -0.36 24.89 -3.63
C LEU A 31 1.09 25.01 -3.14
N VAL A 32 1.97 24.22 -3.72
CA VAL A 32 3.40 24.17 -3.37
C VAL A 32 4.18 25.18 -4.20
N LYS A 33 3.89 25.23 -5.50
CA LYS A 33 4.58 26.12 -6.44
C LYS A 33 3.66 26.49 -7.58
N GLU A 34 3.82 27.71 -8.08
CA GLU A 34 3.16 28.14 -9.30
C GLU A 34 4.08 28.96 -10.19
N SER A 35 3.76 28.96 -11.48
CA SER A 35 4.42 29.78 -12.48
C SER A 35 3.42 30.23 -13.54
N GLY A 36 3.55 31.49 -13.97
CA GLY A 36 2.85 32.01 -15.14
C GLY A 36 1.32 32.05 -15.00
N ARG A 37 0.77 32.38 -13.83
CA ARG A 37 -0.69 32.44 -13.57
C ARG A 37 -1.49 33.25 -14.62
N LEU A 38 -0.88 34.29 -15.19
CA LEU A 38 -1.48 35.15 -16.22
C LEU A 38 -0.97 34.85 -17.65
N SER A 39 -0.20 33.78 -17.82
CA SER A 39 0.31 33.33 -19.12
C SER A 39 -0.70 32.41 -19.82
N ALA A 40 -0.52 32.20 -21.13
CA ALA A 40 -1.30 31.22 -21.89
C ALA A 40 -1.07 29.77 -21.40
N HIS A 41 0.10 29.51 -20.80
CA HIS A 41 0.49 28.20 -20.29
C HIS A 41 0.92 28.28 -18.81
N PRO A 42 -0.03 28.46 -17.87
CA PRO A 42 0.27 28.44 -16.45
C PRO A 42 0.65 27.02 -16.00
N THR A 43 1.44 26.91 -14.94
CA THR A 43 1.77 25.63 -14.31
C THR A 43 1.58 25.75 -12.80
N PHE A 44 0.74 24.87 -12.25
CA PHE A 44 0.47 24.78 -10.82
C PHE A 44 0.93 23.42 -10.32
N VAL A 45 1.65 23.43 -9.20
CA VAL A 45 2.11 22.23 -8.48
C VAL A 45 1.44 22.23 -7.12
N THR A 46 0.64 21.19 -6.87
CA THR A 46 -0.16 21.06 -5.65
C THR A 46 0.21 19.76 -4.95
N GLY A 47 0.34 19.84 -3.62
CA GLY A 47 0.51 18.67 -2.76
C GLY A 47 -0.80 18.29 -2.09
N ALA A 48 -1.04 16.99 -1.95
CA ALA A 48 -2.08 16.44 -1.10
C ALA A 48 -1.47 16.08 0.26
N PHE A 49 -1.97 16.70 1.32
CA PHE A 49 -1.46 16.54 2.69
C PHE A 49 -2.53 15.89 3.58
N SER A 50 -2.09 15.13 4.57
CA SER A 50 -2.89 14.68 5.72
C SER A 50 -2.09 15.05 6.97
N GLY A 51 -2.64 15.98 7.75
CA GLY A 51 -1.87 16.68 8.78
C GLY A 51 -0.63 17.36 8.17
N ASP A 52 0.55 17.03 8.71
CA ASP A 52 1.83 17.56 8.26
C ASP A 52 2.51 16.70 7.16
N VAL A 53 1.93 15.55 6.81
CA VAL A 53 2.54 14.58 5.88
C VAL A 53 2.03 14.80 4.46
N LYS A 54 2.96 14.98 3.51
CA LYS A 54 2.65 15.02 2.08
C LYS A 54 2.44 13.61 1.54
N LEU A 55 1.20 13.27 1.19
CA LEU A 55 0.82 11.97 0.64
C LEU A 55 1.15 11.86 -0.86
N GLY A 56 0.87 12.93 -1.61
CA GLY A 56 1.02 12.97 -3.06
C GLY A 56 1.28 14.36 -3.61
N GLU A 57 1.71 14.43 -4.86
CA GLU A 57 1.99 15.67 -5.57
C GLU A 57 1.50 15.58 -7.02
N GLY A 58 0.98 16.67 -7.54
CA GLY A 58 0.45 16.73 -8.90
C GLY A 58 0.67 18.09 -9.53
N PHE A 59 0.86 18.09 -10.85
CA PHE A 59 1.03 19.31 -11.65
C PHE A 59 -0.04 19.42 -12.73
N GLY A 60 -0.44 20.64 -13.07
CA GLY A 60 -1.43 20.90 -14.11
C GLY A 60 -1.45 22.34 -14.57
N SER A 61 -2.18 22.60 -15.66
CA SER A 61 -2.44 23.96 -16.16
C SER A 61 -3.55 24.69 -15.41
N SER A 62 -4.19 24.02 -14.45
CA SER A 62 -5.13 24.65 -13.52
C SER A 62 -4.93 24.08 -12.11
N VAL A 63 -5.34 24.86 -11.11
CA VAL A 63 -5.29 24.45 -9.70
C VAL A 63 -6.09 23.15 -9.52
N SER A 64 -7.33 23.11 -10.02
CA SER A 64 -8.18 21.91 -9.94
C SER A 64 -7.55 20.68 -10.62
N MET A 65 -6.89 20.85 -11.77
CA MET A 65 -6.21 19.74 -12.44
C MET A 65 -5.02 19.23 -11.62
N SER A 66 -4.23 20.15 -11.03
CA SER A 66 -3.10 19.78 -10.18
C SER A 66 -3.55 19.06 -8.90
N GLU A 67 -4.64 19.49 -8.27
CA GLU A 67 -5.26 18.85 -7.10
C GLU A 67 -5.76 17.43 -7.40
N HIS A 68 -6.43 17.28 -8.55
CA HIS A 68 -6.93 15.99 -9.00
C HIS A 68 -5.76 15.01 -9.18
N ARG A 69 -4.71 15.42 -9.89
CA ARG A 69 -3.50 14.61 -10.12
C ARG A 69 -2.73 14.32 -8.84
N ALA A 70 -2.65 15.27 -7.90
CA ALA A 70 -2.01 15.05 -6.60
C ALA A 70 -2.74 13.96 -5.80
N SER A 71 -4.07 13.93 -5.91
CA SER A 71 -4.90 12.90 -5.28
C SER A 71 -4.75 11.53 -5.96
N GLU A 72 -4.64 11.50 -7.30
CA GLU A 72 -4.34 10.27 -8.04
C GLU A 72 -2.97 9.69 -7.66
N ASP A 73 -1.93 10.51 -7.61
CA ASP A 73 -0.58 10.09 -7.20
C ASP A 73 -0.59 9.53 -5.78
N ALA A 74 -1.28 10.18 -4.83
CA ALA A 74 -1.46 9.67 -3.48
C ALA A 74 -2.14 8.29 -3.48
N LEU A 75 -3.23 8.11 -4.23
CA LEU A 75 -3.94 6.84 -4.32
C LEU A 75 -3.10 5.75 -4.98
N ARG A 76 -2.35 6.08 -6.05
CA ARG A 76 -1.40 5.15 -6.69
C ARG A 76 -0.36 4.66 -5.70
N ARG A 77 0.20 5.54 -4.88
CA ARG A 77 1.16 5.15 -3.83
C ARG A 77 0.54 4.24 -2.78
N VAL A 78 -0.73 4.43 -2.43
CA VAL A 78 -1.43 3.55 -1.49
C VAL A 78 -1.65 2.15 -2.09
N TYR A 79 -2.09 2.05 -3.35
CA TYR A 79 -2.42 0.77 -3.97
C TYR A 79 -1.22 0.02 -4.56
N LEU A 80 -0.26 0.74 -5.12
CA LEU A 80 0.95 0.19 -5.75
C LEU A 80 2.15 0.19 -4.80
N GLY A 81 2.02 0.82 -3.62
CA GLY A 81 3.01 0.78 -2.56
C GLY A 81 3.26 -0.66 -2.13
N GLY A 82 4.34 -1.24 -2.65
CA GLY A 82 4.65 -2.64 -2.45
C GLY A 82 4.72 -2.98 -0.96
N ARG A 83 3.98 -4.01 -0.56
CA ARG A 83 4.22 -4.66 0.74
C ARG A 83 5.67 -5.17 0.73
N ARG A 84 6.35 -5.07 1.88
CA ARG A 84 7.63 -5.78 2.07
C ARG A 84 7.45 -7.21 1.59
N LYS A 85 8.41 -7.73 0.81
CA LYS A 85 8.43 -9.12 0.35
C LYS A 85 8.49 -10.05 1.56
N VAL A 86 7.34 -10.28 2.18
CA VAL A 86 7.10 -11.40 3.08
C VAL A 86 7.05 -12.62 2.16
N GLY A 87 7.72 -13.71 2.57
CA GLY A 87 7.78 -14.95 1.81
C GLY A 87 6.40 -15.34 1.28
N LEU A 88 6.34 -15.79 0.03
CA LEU A 88 5.06 -16.19 -0.54
C LEU A 88 4.58 -17.43 0.22
N PRO A 89 3.26 -17.61 0.40
CA PRO A 89 2.74 -18.83 1.01
C PRO A 89 3.26 -20.08 0.28
N SER A 90 3.44 -20.02 -1.04
CA SER A 90 4.00 -21.11 -1.86
C SER A 90 5.42 -21.53 -1.48
N ASP A 91 6.22 -20.61 -0.92
CA ASP A 91 7.62 -20.88 -0.58
C ASP A 91 7.72 -21.92 0.55
N ALA A 92 6.72 -21.98 1.43
CA ALA A 92 6.62 -22.99 2.49
C ALA A 92 6.54 -24.44 1.96
N TRP A 93 6.02 -24.64 0.74
CA TRP A 93 5.96 -25.96 0.08
C TRP A 93 7.11 -26.21 -0.89
N ALA A 94 7.75 -25.16 -1.41
CA ALA A 94 8.89 -25.26 -2.34
C ALA A 94 10.21 -25.53 -1.61
N ASN A 95 10.43 -24.89 -0.45
CA ASN A 95 11.62 -25.07 0.37
C ASN A 95 11.38 -26.19 1.39
N LYS A 96 11.50 -27.46 0.97
CA LYS A 96 11.35 -28.63 1.86
C LYS A 96 12.28 -28.60 3.08
N ASP A 97 13.42 -27.90 2.97
CA ASP A 97 14.40 -27.74 4.05
C ASP A 97 14.01 -26.68 5.10
N GLU A 98 13.17 -25.70 4.72
CA GLU A 98 12.71 -24.61 5.62
C GLU A 98 11.29 -24.87 6.17
N GLY A 99 10.43 -25.54 5.39
CA GLY A 99 9.08 -25.94 5.81
C GLY A 99 9.07 -26.95 6.98
N ALA A 100 10.12 -27.75 7.13
CA ALA A 100 10.32 -28.63 8.27
C ALA A 100 10.56 -27.87 9.59
N ALA A 101 11.09 -26.64 9.54
CA ALA A 101 11.29 -25.79 10.71
C ALA A 101 10.01 -25.05 11.14
N ALA A 102 9.10 -24.77 10.20
CA ALA A 102 7.82 -24.12 10.48
C ALA A 102 6.76 -25.08 11.06
N PHE A 103 6.82 -26.37 10.73
CA PHE A 103 5.98 -27.42 11.35
C PHE A 103 6.75 -28.13 12.49
N LYS A 104 7.10 -27.38 13.54
CA LYS A 104 7.72 -27.97 14.74
C LYS A 104 6.67 -28.28 15.80
N GLY A 105 5.79 -29.24 15.51
CA GLY A 105 5.01 -29.90 16.58
C GLY A 105 3.71 -30.59 16.19
N TRP A 106 3.76 -31.92 16.11
CA TRP A 106 2.81 -32.80 16.82
C TRP A 106 3.62 -33.49 17.92
N ASN A 107 3.74 -32.86 19.10
CA ASN A 107 4.59 -33.34 20.20
C ASN A 107 3.89 -34.32 21.16
N ASN A 108 3.01 -35.15 20.65
CA ASN A 108 2.38 -36.24 21.40
C ASN A 108 2.29 -37.52 20.54
N ALA A 109 3.41 -37.92 19.95
CA ALA A 109 3.63 -39.28 19.46
C ALA A 109 4.30 -40.19 20.51
N SER A 110 4.35 -39.79 21.79
CA SER A 110 4.86 -40.62 22.88
C SER A 110 3.88 -41.72 23.35
N GLY A 111 2.85 -42.03 22.54
CA GLY A 111 1.84 -43.05 22.84
C GLY A 111 2.08 -44.40 22.17
N TRP A 112 3.15 -44.57 21.38
CA TRP A 112 3.43 -45.79 20.61
C TRP A 112 4.88 -46.27 20.75
N THR A 113 5.47 -46.16 21.94
CA THR A 113 6.57 -47.05 22.30
C THR A 113 5.97 -48.35 22.78
N GLU A 114 5.97 -49.35 21.91
CA GLU A 114 5.81 -50.75 22.31
C GLU A 114 6.89 -51.04 23.36
N ASP A 115 6.49 -51.35 24.59
CA ASP A 115 7.38 -51.86 25.63
C ASP A 115 7.91 -53.23 25.18
N PRO A 116 9.22 -53.43 24.92
CA PRO A 116 9.75 -54.73 24.53
C PRO A 116 9.84 -55.73 25.71
N ALA A 117 9.20 -55.46 26.86
CA ALA A 117 9.35 -56.23 28.09
C ALA A 117 8.10 -57.02 28.53
N LYS A 118 7.06 -57.15 27.68
CA LYS A 118 5.92 -58.03 27.92
C LYS A 118 5.72 -59.04 26.77
N ALA A 119 6.70 -59.91 26.60
CA ALA A 119 6.56 -61.13 25.80
C ALA A 119 7.34 -62.27 26.48
N THR A 120 6.83 -62.72 27.63
CA THR A 120 7.10 -64.04 28.24
C THR A 120 5.82 -64.50 28.91
#